data_AF-A0A814NFU9-F1
#
_entry.id   AF-A0A814NFU9-F1
#
_cell.length_a   1.000
_cell.length_b   1.000
_cell.length_c   1.000
_cell.angle_alpha   90.00
_cell.angle_beta   90.00
_cell.angle_gamma   90.00
#
_symmetry.space_group_name_H-M   'P 1'
#
loop_
_entity.id
_entity.type
_entity.pdbx_description
1 polymer ?
#
loop_
_entity_poly.entity_id
_entity_poly.type
_entity_poly.pdbx_seq_one_letter_code
_entity_poly.pdbx_strand_id
1 'polypeptide(L)'
;MENYTLSNEPPVDKSDPLHSIQLDQNAIHMNVKAGSKTTNLVNYATRQFEKDNLNQITWNGMGDALNKVVACAEIMKKRFKNLYQINKIGFSKSEELWLSNLENLRE
;
A
#
# COMPACT_ATOMS: atom_id res chain seq x y z
N MET A 1 25.95 4.72 -9.54
CA MET A 1 26.25 3.30 -9.25
C MET A 1 26.55 2.61 -10.57
N GLU A 2 27.78 2.71 -11.07
CA GLU A 2 28.13 2.20 -12.41
C GLU A 2 28.39 0.67 -12.40
N ASN A 3 28.65 0.09 -11.22
CA ASN A 3 29.09 -1.29 -11.05
C ASN A 3 28.06 -2.23 -10.42
N TYR A 4 26.81 -1.78 -10.21
CA TYR A 4 25.75 -2.59 -9.63
C TYR A 4 24.42 -2.37 -10.34
N THR A 5 23.73 -3.46 -10.65
CA THR A 5 22.38 -3.44 -11.22
C THR A 5 21.40 -4.04 -10.21
N LEU A 6 20.26 -3.39 -10.01
CA LEU A 6 19.17 -3.94 -9.20
C LEU A 6 18.65 -5.21 -9.88
N SER A 7 18.50 -6.30 -9.12
CA SER A 7 17.92 -7.54 -9.67
C SER A 7 16.46 -7.31 -10.09
N ASN A 8 15.98 -8.10 -11.07
CA ASN A 8 14.58 -8.07 -11.48
C ASN A 8 13.63 -8.75 -10.46
N GLU A 9 14.17 -9.32 -9.38
CA GLU A 9 13.35 -9.93 -8.34
C GLU A 9 12.63 -8.83 -7.55
N PRO A 10 11.31 -8.95 -7.32
CA PRO A 10 10.59 -7.96 -6.54
C PRO A 10 11.14 -7.93 -5.11
N PRO A 11 11.23 -6.75 -4.47
CA PRO A 11 11.67 -6.67 -3.09
C PRO A 11 10.82 -7.57 -2.20
N VAL A 12 11.48 -8.37 -1.36
CA VAL A 12 10.78 -9.23 -0.40
C VAL A 12 10.31 -8.34 0.74
N ASP A 13 8.99 -8.22 0.88
CA ASP A 13 8.36 -7.57 2.03
C ASP A 13 8.44 -8.52 3.24
N LYS A 14 9.29 -8.17 4.21
CA LYS A 14 9.42 -8.87 5.49
C LYS A 14 8.76 -8.10 6.63
N SER A 15 7.86 -7.17 6.32
CA SER A 15 7.17 -6.42 7.35
C SER A 15 6.20 -7.33 8.10
N ASP A 16 6.21 -7.19 9.43
CA ASP A 16 5.11 -7.71 10.22
C ASP A 16 3.86 -6.92 9.81
N PRO A 17 2.78 -7.59 9.37
CA PRO A 17 1.55 -6.90 9.04
C PRO A 17 1.11 -6.05 10.22
N LEU A 18 0.79 -4.78 9.96
CA LEU A 18 0.40 -3.77 10.96
C LEU A 18 -0.95 -4.15 11.60
N HIS A 19 -0.95 -5.19 12.42
CA HIS A 19 -2.10 -5.74 13.10
C HIS A 19 -2.33 -4.98 14.39
N SER A 20 -3.09 -3.89 14.33
CA SER A 20 -3.58 -3.29 15.56
C SER A 20 -4.92 -2.56 15.42
N ILE A 21 -5.56 -2.57 14.25
CA ILE A 21 -6.93 -2.09 14.12
C ILE A 21 -7.81 -3.33 14.09
N GLN A 22 -8.80 -3.40 14.97
CA GLN A 22 -9.87 -4.38 14.84
C GLN A 22 -10.63 -4.06 13.55
N LEU A 23 -10.55 -5.00 12.62
CA LEU A 23 -11.20 -4.90 11.33
C LEU A 23 -12.54 -5.62 11.44
N ASP A 24 -13.59 -4.95 10.98
CA ASP A 24 -14.87 -5.61 10.77
C ASP A 24 -14.68 -6.72 9.73
N GLN A 25 -15.34 -7.86 9.92
CA GLN A 25 -15.18 -9.02 9.03
C GLN A 25 -15.54 -8.72 7.57
N ASN A 26 -16.38 -7.69 7.34
CA ASN A 26 -16.80 -7.25 6.02
C ASN A 26 -16.04 -6.00 5.52
N ALA A 27 -15.00 -5.53 6.23
CA ALA A 27 -14.25 -4.37 5.81
C ALA A 27 -13.45 -4.65 4.51
N ILE A 28 -13.35 -3.63 3.65
CA ILE A 28 -12.50 -3.73 2.46
C ILE A 28 -11.06 -3.36 2.80
N HIS A 29 -10.12 -4.21 2.36
CA HIS A 29 -8.69 -3.96 2.47
C HIS A 29 -8.07 -3.56 1.14
N MET A 30 -7.68 -2.29 1.02
CA MET A 30 -7.10 -1.72 -0.20
C MET A 30 -5.59 -1.56 -0.04
N ASN A 31 -4.82 -2.42 -0.71
CA ASN A 31 -3.36 -2.28 -0.81
C ASN A 31 -2.99 -1.41 -2.01
N VAL A 32 -2.51 -0.20 -1.73
CA VAL A 32 -2.09 0.80 -2.70
C VAL A 32 -0.61 0.60 -3.00
N LYS A 33 -0.29 0.43 -4.29
CA LYS A 33 1.08 0.28 -4.79
C LYS A 33 1.51 1.53 -5.55
N ALA A 34 2.81 1.70 -5.77
CA ALA A 34 3.36 2.80 -6.56
C ALA A 34 2.75 2.86 -7.98
N GLY A 35 2.47 1.72 -8.61
CA GLY A 35 1.81 1.64 -9.92
C GLY A 35 0.28 1.81 -9.91
N SER A 36 -0.35 1.88 -8.74
CA SER A 36 -1.82 1.93 -8.67
C SER A 36 -2.38 3.25 -9.22
N LYS A 37 -3.46 3.16 -9.99
CA LYS A 37 -4.24 4.33 -10.44
C LYS A 37 -5.27 4.69 -9.37
N THR A 38 -5.12 5.85 -8.74
CA THR A 38 -6.00 6.35 -7.66
C THR A 38 -7.48 6.31 -8.08
N THR A 39 -7.81 6.72 -9.30
CA THR A 39 -9.18 6.70 -9.83
C THR A 39 -9.79 5.29 -9.82
N ASN A 40 -9.02 4.27 -10.22
CA ASN A 40 -9.50 2.90 -10.26
C ASN A 40 -9.76 2.37 -8.84
N LEU A 41 -8.81 2.63 -7.93
CA LEU A 41 -8.91 2.20 -6.53
C LEU A 41 -10.15 2.80 -5.84
N VAL A 42 -10.32 4.12 -5.96
CA VAL A 42 -11.44 4.81 -5.33
C VAL A 42 -12.78 4.39 -5.94
N ASN A 43 -12.86 4.23 -7.26
CA ASN A 43 -14.10 3.81 -7.91
C ASN A 43 -14.51 2.40 -7.51
N TYR A 44 -13.55 1.48 -7.43
CA TYR A 44 -13.80 0.14 -6.91
C TYR A 44 -14.28 0.20 -5.44
N ALA A 45 -13.52 0.89 -4.59
CA ALA A 45 -13.84 1.04 -3.17
C ALA A 45 -15.23 1.65 -2.94
N THR A 46 -15.57 2.72 -3.67
CA THR A 46 -16.89 3.39 -3.56
C THR A 46 -18.02 2.42 -3.91
N ARG A 47 -17.90 1.71 -5.04
CA ARG A 47 -18.93 0.76 -5.48
C ARG A 47 -19.16 -0.35 -4.45
N GLN A 48 -18.07 -0.89 -3.89
CA GLN A 48 -18.18 -1.98 -2.93
C GLN A 48 -18.70 -1.48 -1.57
N PHE A 49 -18.24 -0.30 -1.13
CA PHE A 49 -18.69 0.33 0.12
C PHE A 49 -20.19 0.62 0.09
N GLU A 50 -20.74 1.07 -1.04
CA GLU A 50 -22.17 1.28 -1.24
C GLU A 50 -22.95 -0.02 -1.38
N LYS A 51 -22.49 -0.92 -2.25
CA LYS A 51 -23.22 -2.16 -2.60
C LYS A 51 -23.44 -3.05 -1.38
N ASP A 52 -22.41 -3.21 -0.56
CA ASP A 52 -22.46 -4.10 0.60
C ASP A 52 -22.79 -3.35 1.90
N ASN A 53 -23.15 -2.06 1.80
CA ASN A 53 -23.46 -1.15 2.92
C ASN A 53 -22.40 -1.22 4.03
N LEU A 54 -21.13 -1.10 3.63
CA LEU A 54 -20.01 -1.24 4.55
C LEU A 54 -19.84 0.04 5.37
N ASN A 55 -19.25 -0.13 6.54
CA ASN A 55 -18.96 0.91 7.52
C ASN A 55 -17.46 1.16 7.70
N GLN A 56 -16.60 0.28 7.17
CA GLN A 56 -15.16 0.35 7.34
C GLN A 56 -14.39 0.04 6.04
N ILE A 57 -13.34 0.81 5.79
CA ILE A 57 -12.39 0.59 4.69
C ILE A 57 -10.98 0.93 5.17
N THR A 58 -9.99 0.14 4.77
CA THR A 58 -8.58 0.41 5.07
C THR A 58 -7.79 0.68 3.80
N TRP A 59 -6.98 1.74 3.82
CA TRP A 59 -6.02 2.08 2.79
C TRP A 59 -4.61 1.85 3.32
N ASN A 60 -3.92 0.85 2.77
CA ASN A 60 -2.55 0.51 3.16
C ASN A 60 -1.60 0.82 2.01
N GLY A 61 -0.39 1.27 2.32
CA GLY A 61 0.66 1.47 1.33
C GLY A 61 1.94 1.94 2.00
N MET A 62 3.03 1.84 1.26
CA MET A 62 4.38 2.14 1.72
C MET A 62 5.16 2.89 0.63
N GLY A 63 6.23 3.57 1.02
CA GLY A 63 7.11 4.31 0.10
C GLY A 63 6.33 5.25 -0.81
N ASP A 64 6.57 5.15 -2.12
CA ASP A 64 5.95 6.00 -3.15
C ASP A 64 4.42 5.90 -3.24
N ALA A 65 3.81 4.89 -2.61
CA ALA A 65 2.36 4.75 -2.56
C ALA A 65 1.70 5.66 -1.49
N LEU A 66 2.45 6.21 -0.53
CA LEU A 66 1.89 6.94 0.62
C LEU A 66 1.02 8.13 0.20
N ASN A 67 1.48 8.92 -0.77
CA ASN A 67 0.70 10.05 -1.29
C ASN A 67 -0.65 9.59 -1.87
N LYS A 68 -0.69 8.41 -2.51
CA LYS A 68 -1.90 7.83 -3.07
C LYS A 68 -2.83 7.28 -2.00
N VAL A 69 -2.28 6.68 -0.93
CA VAL A 69 -3.05 6.22 0.24
C VAL A 69 -3.84 7.38 0.83
N VAL A 70 -3.16 8.50 1.11
CA VAL A 70 -3.80 9.72 1.63
C VAL A 70 -4.84 10.24 0.66
N ALA A 71 -4.51 10.34 -0.63
CA ALA A 71 -5.46 10.79 -1.65
C ALA A 71 -6.72 9.92 -1.72
N CYS A 72 -6.59 8.59 -1.66
CA CYS A 72 -7.75 7.68 -1.67
C CYS A 72 -8.65 7.92 -0.44
N ALA A 73 -8.06 8.04 0.75
CA ALA A 73 -8.79 8.33 1.97
C ALA A 73 -9.54 9.68 1.90
N GLU A 74 -8.88 10.74 1.43
CA GLU A 74 -9.51 12.06 1.28
C GLU A 74 -10.66 12.06 0.26
N ILE A 75 -10.52 11.34 -0.85
CA ILE A 75 -11.61 11.22 -1.83
C ILE A 75 -12.79 10.45 -1.24
N MET A 76 -12.55 9.37 -0.48
CA MET A 76 -13.62 8.62 0.18
C MET A 76 -14.38 9.49 1.19
N LYS A 77 -13.69 10.25 2.04
CA LYS A 77 -14.33 11.18 3.00
C LYS A 77 -15.13 12.29 2.33
N LYS A 78 -14.77 12.68 1.10
CA LYS A 78 -15.57 13.63 0.33
C LYS A 78 -16.89 13.01 -0.16
N ARG A 79 -16.88 11.73 -0.55
CA ARG A 79 -18.04 10.98 -1.06
C ARG A 79 -18.99 10.54 0.05
N PHE A 80 -18.46 10.08 1.18
CA PHE A 80 -19.25 9.57 2.31
C PHE A 80 -19.10 10.50 3.52
N LYS A 81 -20.22 11.03 4.00
CA LYS A 81 -20.24 11.87 5.22
C LYS A 81 -20.13 10.99 6.47
N ASN A 82 -19.64 11.58 7.56
CA ASN A 82 -19.54 10.96 8.89
C ASN A 82 -18.62 9.73 8.99
N LEU A 83 -17.59 9.65 8.14
CA LEU A 83 -16.53 8.66 8.33
C LEU A 83 -15.52 9.12 9.39
N TYR A 84 -15.29 8.28 10.39
CA TYR A 84 -14.19 8.43 11.33
C TYR A 84 -12.88 7.97 10.69
N GLN A 85 -11.79 8.68 10.96
CA GLN A 85 -10.48 8.36 10.40
C GLN A 85 -9.49 8.01 11.52
N ILE A 86 -8.77 6.90 11.32
CA ILE A 86 -7.66 6.47 12.15
C ILE A 86 -6.47 6.28 11.22
N ASN A 87 -5.37 6.99 11.46
CA ASN A 87 -4.12 6.82 10.72
C ASN A 87 -3.11 6.12 11.63
N LYS A 88 -2.44 5.10 11.09
CA LYS A 88 -1.32 4.44 11.76
C LYS A 88 -0.12 4.46 10.84
N ILE A 89 1.03 4.73 11.42
CA ILE A 89 2.32 4.75 10.74
C ILE A 89 3.16 3.66 11.39
N GLY A 90 3.85 2.89 10.57
CA GLY A 90 4.75 1.84 11.01
C GLY A 90 5.93 1.74 10.07
N PHE A 91 6.80 0.79 10.36
CA PHE A 91 7.96 0.49 9.53
C PHE A 91 7.71 -0.83 8.79
N SER A 92 8.18 -0.88 7.55
CA SER A 92 8.27 -2.11 6.78
C SER A 92 9.73 -2.35 6.44
N LYS A 93 10.13 -3.62 6.39
CA LYS A 93 11.47 -4.01 5.97
C LYS A 93 11.38 -4.59 4.56
N SER A 94 12.04 -3.95 3.61
CA SER A 94 12.23 -4.47 2.26
C SER A 94 13.69 -4.86 2.08
N GLU A 95 13.92 -6.00 1.43
CA GLU A 95 15.26 -6.43 1.02
C GLU A 95 15.35 -6.39 -0.50
N GLU A 96 16.40 -5.75 -1.01
CA GLU A 96 16.70 -5.61 -2.43
C GLU A 96 18.01 -6.30 -2.74
N LEU A 97 18.02 -7.17 -3.76
CA LEU A 97 19.24 -7.80 -4.24
C LEU A 97 19.90 -6.92 -5.30
N TRP A 98 21.15 -6.52 -5.02
CA TRP A 98 21.99 -5.78 -5.95
C TRP A 98 23.04 -6.72 -6.54
N LEU A 99 23.02 -6.86 -7.87
CA LEU A 99 23.96 -7.69 -8.61
C LEU A 99 25.17 -6.85 -9.01
N SER A 100 26.37 -7.31 -8.67
CA SER A 100 27.59 -6.67 -9.16
C SER A 100 27.76 -6.93 -10.66
N ASN A 101 28.15 -5.88 -11.37
CA ASN A 101 28.54 -5.93 -12.78
C ASN A 101 30.04 -6.19 -12.94
N LEU A 102 30.79 -6.39 -11.85
CA LEU A 102 32.23 -6.69 -11.88
C LEU A 102 32.43 -8.20 -11.77
N GLU A 103 33.28 -8.74 -12.66
CA GLU A 103 33.51 -10.19 -12.77
C GLU A 103 34.23 -10.80 -11.53
N ASN A 104 34.80 -9.98 -10.64
CA ASN A 104 35.79 -10.42 -9.66
C ASN A 104 35.35 -10.32 -8.18
N LEU A 105 34.07 -10.06 -7.90
CA LEU A 105 33.60 -9.75 -6.54
C LEU A 105 33.14 -10.96 -5.71
N ARG A 106 33.34 -12.19 -6.22
CA ARG A 106 32.93 -13.44 -5.55
C ARG A 106 34.09 -14.34 -5.12
N GLU A 107 35.33 -13.86 -5.19
CA GLU A 107 36.49 -14.54 -4.59
C GLU A 107 36.72 -14.11 -3.13
#